data_AF-A0A965QMT1-F1
#
_entry.id   AF-A0A965QMT1-F1
#
_cell.length_a   1.000
_cell.length_b   1.000
_cell.length_c   1.000
_cell.angle_alpha   90.00
_cell.angle_beta   90.00
_cell.angle_gamma   90.00
#
_symmetry.space_group_name_H-M   'P 1'
#
loop_
_entity.id
_entity.type
_entity.pdbx_description
1 polymer ?
#
loop_
_entity_poly.entity_id
_entity_poly.type
_entity_poly.pdbx_seq_one_letter_code
_entity_poly.pdbx_strand_id
1 'polypeptide(L)'
;MERVVKVMFPPDEMKTYCLVVGGGALGLLLADALHKSEQSVLGRMDVGILNRTKLPTQILMRRHTDNHIESITSSVFNEAPSSWLQNAKLAGFAKLVLFFCVPPEHTEKVFLEWANAIGHVNGRLPVEFVFCNNGLLSKKMLDHVGRNSKSHSYLRAIFLVGAERRISTDRCEVEWKGGETVYWGSLSTPPPAGAHIQPEWLSFLDSESQQTTTTAVSRSALAYLKWQHEPNILRIERAKFFTNFMLAALTGPRVEKNRRILETSTIEFRRAQAEQFAKLWDGFELTSDFLLENLGATVAATSENHNSLSLQAVRGSSETMKHFIQIVESEIKENRMENHLPGLCEFIRSTKKAWGLMNDK
;
A
#
# COMPACT_ATOMS: atom_id res chain seq x y z
N MET A 1 -44.31 -32.70 -3.51
CA MET A 1 -43.69 -32.07 -2.33
C MET A 1 -42.18 -32.14 -2.52
N GLU A 2 -41.59 -31.07 -3.03
CA GLU A 2 -40.13 -30.96 -3.16
C GLU A 2 -39.53 -30.75 -1.77
N ARG A 3 -38.67 -31.69 -1.34
CA ARG A 3 -37.85 -31.51 -0.15
C ARG A 3 -36.79 -30.46 -0.49
N VAL A 4 -36.99 -29.24 -0.01
CA VAL A 4 -35.94 -28.22 0.08
C VAL A 4 -34.85 -28.78 0.99
N VAL A 5 -33.79 -29.31 0.39
CA VAL A 5 -32.56 -29.66 1.10
C VAL A 5 -31.91 -28.34 1.49
N LYS A 6 -32.15 -27.91 2.73
CA LYS A 6 -31.41 -26.84 3.37
C LYS A 6 -29.98 -27.35 3.51
N VAL A 7 -29.07 -26.90 2.64
CA VAL A 7 -27.64 -27.14 2.78
C VAL A 7 -27.22 -26.43 4.07
N MET A 8 -27.13 -27.18 5.17
CA MET A 8 -26.54 -26.72 6.41
C MET A 8 -25.03 -26.78 6.22
N PHE A 9 -24.39 -25.61 6.08
CA PHE A 9 -22.96 -25.50 6.26
C PHE A 9 -22.64 -25.75 7.75
N PRO A 10 -21.58 -26.52 8.07
CA PRO A 10 -21.19 -26.75 9.45
C PRO A 10 -20.78 -25.42 10.13
N PRO A 11 -20.91 -25.28 11.47
CA PRO A 11 -20.80 -23.97 12.12
C PRO A 11 -19.38 -23.40 12.28
N ASP A 12 -18.29 -24.12 11.96
CA ASP A 12 -16.97 -23.80 12.54
C ASP A 12 -15.82 -23.58 11.53
N GLU A 13 -16.02 -22.91 10.39
CA GLU A 13 -14.90 -22.25 9.69
C GLU A 13 -15.36 -20.94 9.03
N MET A 14 -15.13 -19.81 9.70
CA MET A 14 -15.38 -18.47 9.16
C MET A 14 -14.50 -18.22 7.93
N LYS A 15 -15.11 -18.16 6.73
CA LYS A 15 -14.39 -17.82 5.48
C LYS A 15 -14.16 -16.32 5.38
N THR A 16 -12.94 -15.91 5.03
CA THR A 16 -12.61 -14.50 4.77
C THR A 16 -12.46 -14.30 3.28
N TYR A 17 -13.11 -13.28 2.71
CA TYR A 17 -12.88 -12.89 1.32
C TYR A 17 -11.87 -11.73 1.28
N CYS A 18 -10.80 -11.88 0.50
CA CYS A 18 -9.79 -10.85 0.33
C CYS A 18 -9.90 -10.26 -1.08
N LEU A 19 -10.11 -8.95 -1.17
CA LEU A 19 -10.15 -8.25 -2.46
C LEU A 19 -9.03 -7.23 -2.54
N VAL A 20 -8.16 -7.39 -3.54
CA VAL A 20 -7.13 -6.40 -3.88
C VAL A 20 -7.71 -5.40 -4.88
N VAL A 21 -7.88 -4.17 -4.44
CA VAL A 21 -8.38 -3.05 -5.23
C VAL A 21 -7.19 -2.33 -5.88
N GLY A 22 -7.03 -2.53 -7.19
CA GLY A 22 -5.96 -1.93 -8.01
C GLY A 22 -4.94 -2.96 -8.49
N GLY A 23 -4.94 -3.24 -9.79
CA GLY A 23 -4.05 -4.21 -10.44
C GLY A 23 -2.64 -3.71 -10.76
N GLY A 24 -2.08 -2.81 -9.93
CA GLY A 24 -0.71 -2.29 -10.06
C GLY A 24 0.36 -3.37 -9.74
N ALA A 25 1.65 -3.02 -9.86
CA ALA A 25 2.74 -3.95 -9.51
C ALA A 25 2.59 -4.49 -8.07
N LEU A 26 2.32 -3.58 -7.11
CA LEU A 26 2.09 -3.94 -5.72
C LEU A 26 0.83 -4.80 -5.53
N GLY A 27 -0.28 -4.42 -6.17
CA GLY A 27 -1.54 -5.16 -6.02
C GLY A 27 -1.45 -6.58 -6.57
N LEU A 28 -0.80 -6.77 -7.71
CA LEU A 28 -0.56 -8.09 -8.29
C LEU A 28 0.41 -8.92 -7.43
N LEU A 29 1.47 -8.30 -6.89
CA LEU A 29 2.39 -8.97 -5.97
C LEU A 29 1.71 -9.38 -4.67
N LEU A 30 0.83 -8.52 -4.12
CA LEU A 30 0.05 -8.83 -2.93
C LEU A 30 -0.98 -9.93 -3.22
N ALA A 31 -1.64 -9.89 -4.37
CA ALA A 31 -2.56 -10.96 -4.77
C ALA A 31 -1.85 -12.31 -4.92
N ASP A 32 -0.66 -12.36 -5.52
CA ASP A 32 0.16 -13.60 -5.57
C ASP A 32 0.52 -14.10 -4.17
N ALA A 33 0.96 -13.18 -3.29
CA ALA A 33 1.34 -13.49 -1.92
C ALA A 33 0.14 -13.98 -1.08
N LEU A 34 -1.06 -13.46 -1.32
CA LEU A 34 -2.27 -13.90 -0.64
C LEU A 34 -2.81 -15.21 -1.24
N HIS A 35 -2.79 -15.38 -2.56
CA HIS A 35 -3.37 -16.55 -3.24
C HIS A 35 -2.58 -17.83 -2.98
N LYS A 36 -1.24 -17.79 -3.06
CA LYS A 36 -0.42 -18.97 -2.79
C LYS A 36 -0.39 -19.37 -1.30
N SER A 37 -1.05 -18.61 -0.42
CA SER A 37 -1.33 -19.03 0.95
C SER A 37 -2.41 -20.13 1.02
N GLU A 38 -2.94 -20.58 -0.13
CA GLU A 38 -3.87 -21.71 -0.18
C GLU A 38 -3.31 -23.04 0.32
N GLN A 39 -1.97 -23.19 0.45
CA GLN A 39 -1.35 -24.37 1.08
C GLN A 39 -1.13 -24.22 2.60
N SER A 40 -1.54 -23.08 3.17
CA SER A 40 -1.43 -22.69 4.56
C SER A 40 -2.79 -22.84 5.27
N VAL A 41 -2.84 -22.70 6.60
CA VAL A 41 -4.11 -22.54 7.38
C VAL A 41 -5.01 -21.42 6.78
N LEU A 42 -4.43 -20.58 5.92
CA LEU A 42 -5.05 -19.56 5.06
C LEU A 42 -5.78 -20.07 3.80
N GLY A 43 -5.88 -21.39 3.57
CA GLY A 43 -6.72 -22.03 2.53
C GLY A 43 -8.23 -21.73 2.58
N ARG A 44 -8.61 -20.66 3.30
CA ARG A 44 -9.95 -20.11 3.48
C ARG A 44 -10.11 -18.71 2.87
N MET A 45 -9.09 -18.20 2.17
CA MET A 45 -9.10 -16.87 1.54
C MET A 45 -9.31 -16.97 0.05
N ASP A 46 -10.50 -16.57 -0.42
CA ASP A 46 -10.71 -16.30 -1.83
C ASP A 46 -10.11 -14.92 -2.16
N VAL A 47 -9.15 -14.89 -3.08
CA VAL A 47 -8.45 -13.67 -3.50
C VAL A 47 -8.95 -13.20 -4.87
N GLY A 48 -9.59 -12.03 -4.88
CA GLY A 48 -9.98 -11.33 -6.10
C GLY A 48 -9.09 -10.11 -6.36
N ILE A 49 -8.92 -9.75 -7.63
CA ILE A 49 -8.34 -8.47 -8.04
C ILE A 49 -9.42 -7.64 -8.70
N LEU A 50 -9.76 -6.48 -8.15
CA LEU A 50 -10.64 -5.53 -8.81
C LEU A 50 -9.80 -4.43 -9.46
N ASN A 51 -9.89 -4.31 -10.78
CA ASN A 51 -9.20 -3.29 -11.53
C ASN A 51 -10.16 -2.52 -12.44
N ARG A 52 -9.97 -1.21 -12.59
CA ARG A 52 -10.78 -0.42 -13.53
C ARG A 52 -10.37 -0.64 -14.98
N THR A 53 -9.09 -0.88 -15.21
CA THR A 53 -8.55 -1.18 -16.53
C THR A 53 -8.49 -2.68 -16.71
N LYS A 54 -8.98 -3.17 -17.85
CA LYS A 54 -8.86 -4.59 -18.19
C LYS A 54 -7.38 -5.01 -18.13
N LEU A 55 -7.06 -5.97 -17.26
CA LEU A 55 -5.77 -6.63 -17.28
C LEU A 55 -5.72 -7.65 -18.41
N PRO A 56 -4.54 -7.91 -19.00
CA PRO A 56 -4.34 -9.04 -19.89
C PRO A 56 -4.71 -10.36 -19.20
N THR A 57 -5.12 -11.35 -20.00
CA THR A 57 -5.56 -12.66 -19.51
C THR A 57 -4.43 -13.45 -18.85
N GLN A 58 -3.18 -13.23 -19.28
CA GLN A 58 -2.01 -13.88 -18.70
C GLN A 58 -1.29 -12.91 -17.75
N ILE A 59 -1.21 -13.26 -16.47
CA ILE A 59 -0.43 -12.49 -15.48
C ILE A 59 0.70 -13.38 -14.99
N LEU A 60 1.94 -12.95 -15.23
CA LEU A 60 3.15 -13.68 -14.89
C LEU A 60 3.91 -12.98 -13.76
N MET A 61 4.22 -13.70 -12.70
CA MET A 61 5.06 -13.25 -11.59
C MET A 61 6.47 -13.80 -11.76
N ARG A 62 7.47 -12.92 -11.83
CA ARG A 62 8.89 -13.29 -11.81
C ARG A 62 9.50 -12.95 -10.46
N ARG A 63 10.02 -13.96 -9.76
CA ARG A 63 10.72 -13.81 -8.48
C ARG A 63 12.23 -13.73 -8.72
N HIS A 64 12.90 -12.86 -7.97
CA HIS A 64 14.35 -12.64 -8.10
C HIS A 64 15.17 -13.83 -7.56
N THR A 65 14.62 -14.61 -6.63
CA THR A 65 15.37 -15.63 -5.89
C THR A 65 15.64 -16.91 -6.68
N ASP A 66 14.90 -17.17 -7.76
CA ASP A 66 14.96 -18.44 -8.49
C ASP A 66 14.73 -18.30 -10.01
N ASN A 67 14.57 -17.09 -10.54
CA ASN A 67 14.10 -16.84 -11.92
C ASN A 67 12.81 -17.59 -12.25
N HIS A 68 12.07 -18.06 -11.25
CA HIS A 68 10.85 -18.80 -11.47
C HIS A 68 9.76 -17.84 -11.93
N ILE A 69 9.10 -18.21 -13.01
CA ILE A 69 7.96 -17.48 -13.57
C ILE A 69 6.72 -18.32 -13.29
N GLU A 70 5.82 -17.78 -12.48
CA GLU A 70 4.55 -18.42 -12.16
C GLU A 70 3.40 -17.59 -12.70
N SER A 71 2.36 -18.25 -13.23
CA SER A 71 1.14 -17.56 -13.62
C SER A 71 0.27 -17.34 -12.39
N ILE A 72 -0.25 -16.12 -12.20
CA ILE A 72 -1.30 -15.88 -11.19
C ILE A 72 -2.63 -16.38 -11.74
N THR A 73 -3.34 -17.19 -10.98
CA THR A 73 -4.71 -17.67 -11.27
C THR A 73 -5.77 -16.95 -10.42
N SER A 74 -5.58 -15.67 -10.11
CA SER A 74 -6.58 -14.90 -9.37
C SER A 74 -7.70 -14.42 -10.28
N SER A 75 -8.93 -14.40 -9.76
CA SER A 75 -10.08 -13.85 -10.48
C SER A 75 -9.92 -12.34 -10.63
N VAL A 76 -9.91 -11.84 -11.87
CA VAL A 76 -9.83 -10.41 -12.17
C VAL A 76 -11.22 -9.88 -12.51
N PHE A 77 -11.70 -8.92 -11.72
CA PHE A 77 -12.97 -8.25 -11.88
C PHE A 77 -12.77 -6.85 -12.44
N ASN A 78 -13.60 -6.47 -13.42
CA ASN A 78 -13.62 -5.13 -14.03
C ASN A 78 -15.02 -4.51 -13.94
N GLU A 79 -15.55 -4.40 -12.72
CA GLU A 79 -16.89 -3.87 -12.47
C GLU A 79 -16.88 -2.81 -11.35
N ALA A 80 -17.98 -2.05 -11.23
CA ALA A 80 -18.13 -1.07 -10.16
C ALA A 80 -18.30 -1.75 -8.79
N PRO A 81 -17.86 -1.14 -7.67
CA PRO A 81 -17.99 -1.73 -6.33
C PRO A 81 -19.41 -2.20 -5.99
N SER A 82 -20.43 -1.40 -6.34
CA SER A 82 -21.84 -1.75 -6.11
C SER A 82 -22.28 -2.97 -6.90
N SER A 83 -21.87 -3.09 -8.17
CA SER A 83 -22.17 -4.24 -9.02
C SER A 83 -21.48 -5.49 -8.49
N TRP A 84 -20.19 -5.38 -8.13
CA TRP A 84 -19.44 -6.48 -7.54
C TRP A 84 -20.10 -6.97 -6.26
N LEU A 85 -20.45 -6.07 -5.33
CA LEU A 85 -21.08 -6.43 -4.06
C LEU A 85 -22.46 -7.11 -4.24
N GLN A 86 -23.24 -6.71 -5.27
CA GLN A 86 -24.52 -7.34 -5.59
C GLN A 86 -24.36 -8.73 -6.20
N ASN A 87 -23.33 -8.92 -7.04
CA ASN A 87 -23.07 -10.17 -7.77
C ASN A 87 -22.24 -11.17 -6.95
N ALA A 88 -21.41 -10.66 -6.04
CA ALA A 88 -20.57 -11.47 -5.20
C ALA A 88 -21.47 -12.34 -4.33
N LYS A 89 -21.27 -13.66 -4.42
CA LYS A 89 -21.89 -14.63 -3.50
C LYS A 89 -21.23 -14.52 -2.13
N LEU A 90 -21.39 -13.37 -1.48
CA LEU A 90 -20.86 -13.10 -0.14
C LEU A 90 -21.56 -13.95 0.94
N ALA A 91 -22.69 -14.57 0.59
CA ALA A 91 -23.37 -15.56 1.41
C ALA A 91 -22.44 -16.75 1.69
N GLY A 92 -21.89 -16.80 2.90
CA GLY A 92 -20.94 -17.83 3.35
C GLY A 92 -19.59 -17.29 3.82
N PHE A 93 -19.31 -16.00 3.62
CA PHE A 93 -18.14 -15.34 4.21
C PHE A 93 -18.52 -14.65 5.52
N ALA A 94 -17.59 -14.71 6.47
CA ALA A 94 -17.70 -14.08 7.77
C ALA A 94 -17.06 -12.69 7.82
N LYS A 95 -16.14 -12.38 6.91
CA LYS A 95 -15.43 -11.10 6.83
C LYS A 95 -15.04 -10.77 5.38
N LEU A 96 -15.07 -9.49 5.03
CA LEU A 96 -14.48 -8.94 3.82
C LEU A 96 -13.25 -8.09 4.17
N VAL A 97 -12.12 -8.34 3.53
CA VAL A 97 -10.90 -7.53 3.65
C VAL A 97 -10.60 -6.87 2.31
N LEU A 98 -10.52 -5.54 2.30
CA LEU A 98 -10.26 -4.73 1.12
C LEU A 98 -8.86 -4.13 1.17
N PHE A 99 -7.95 -4.59 0.31
CA PHE A 99 -6.59 -4.04 0.18
C PHE A 99 -6.55 -2.98 -0.93
N PHE A 100 -6.32 -1.72 -0.56
CA PHE A 100 -6.25 -0.60 -1.52
C PHE A 100 -4.82 -0.41 -2.04
N CYS A 101 -4.55 -0.92 -3.24
CA CYS A 101 -3.27 -0.85 -3.94
C CYS A 101 -3.30 0.11 -5.15
N VAL A 102 -4.19 1.09 -5.13
CA VAL A 102 -4.34 2.10 -6.19
C VAL A 102 -3.26 3.19 -6.11
N PRO A 103 -3.00 3.92 -7.21
CA PRO A 103 -2.15 5.11 -7.17
C PRO A 103 -2.63 6.12 -6.13
N PRO A 104 -1.70 6.82 -5.43
CA PRO A 104 -2.04 7.70 -4.31
C PRO A 104 -3.06 8.79 -4.66
N GLU A 105 -2.94 9.37 -5.85
CA GLU A 105 -3.84 10.40 -6.39
C GLU A 105 -5.30 9.92 -6.61
N HIS A 106 -5.53 8.61 -6.53
CA HIS A 106 -6.86 8.00 -6.69
C HIS A 106 -7.39 7.35 -5.41
N THR A 107 -6.56 7.18 -4.39
CA THR A 107 -6.89 6.43 -3.17
C THR A 107 -8.16 6.96 -2.51
N GLU A 108 -8.25 8.27 -2.24
CA GLU A 108 -9.41 8.84 -1.55
C GLU A 108 -10.72 8.58 -2.33
N LYS A 109 -10.72 8.84 -3.64
CA LYS A 109 -11.90 8.65 -4.48
C LYS A 109 -12.35 7.18 -4.47
N VAL A 110 -11.42 6.25 -4.71
CA VAL A 110 -11.71 4.82 -4.75
C VAL A 110 -12.20 4.32 -3.38
N PHE A 111 -11.57 4.76 -2.30
CA PHE A 111 -11.99 4.43 -0.94
C PHE A 111 -13.43 4.88 -0.67
N LEU A 112 -13.76 6.14 -0.96
CA LEU A 112 -15.09 6.68 -0.70
C LEU A 112 -16.17 5.98 -1.54
N GLU A 113 -15.86 5.61 -2.79
CA GLU A 113 -16.77 4.81 -3.61
C GLU A 113 -17.07 3.44 -2.96
N TRP A 114 -16.04 2.77 -2.44
CA TRP A 114 -16.21 1.49 -1.72
C TRP A 114 -16.97 1.64 -0.41
N ALA A 115 -16.62 2.64 0.40
CA ALA A 115 -17.29 2.91 1.66
C ALA A 115 -18.79 3.19 1.45
N ASN A 116 -19.13 3.98 0.43
CA ASN A 116 -20.52 4.24 0.04
C ASN A 116 -21.23 2.97 -0.44
N ALA A 117 -20.58 2.19 -1.31
CA ALA A 117 -21.17 0.95 -1.84
C ALA A 117 -21.47 -0.05 -0.72
N ILE A 118 -20.55 -0.20 0.25
CA ILE A 118 -20.73 -1.07 1.42
C ILE A 118 -21.88 -0.59 2.30
N GLY A 119 -21.99 0.73 2.54
CA GLY A 119 -23.09 1.31 3.32
C GLY A 119 -24.49 1.02 2.76
N HIS A 120 -24.59 0.70 1.47
CA HIS A 120 -25.84 0.33 0.80
C HIS A 120 -26.13 -1.18 0.78
N VAL A 121 -25.17 -2.04 1.13
CA VAL A 121 -25.40 -3.48 1.20
C VAL A 121 -26.07 -3.80 2.54
N ASN A 122 -27.34 -4.19 2.49
CA ASN A 122 -28.09 -4.69 3.65
C ASN A 122 -27.47 -6.02 4.13
N GLY A 123 -26.50 -5.94 5.04
CA GLY A 123 -25.86 -7.11 5.62
C GLY A 123 -24.74 -6.71 6.57
N ARG A 124 -24.74 -7.27 7.78
CA ARG A 124 -23.72 -7.03 8.82
C ARG A 124 -22.40 -7.75 8.51
N LEU A 125 -21.95 -7.81 7.25
CA LEU A 125 -20.65 -8.39 6.95
C LEU A 125 -19.58 -7.43 7.49
N PRO A 126 -18.77 -7.83 8.50
CA PRO A 126 -17.66 -7.01 8.96
C PRO A 126 -16.71 -6.74 7.79
N VAL A 127 -16.37 -5.48 7.60
CA VAL A 127 -15.42 -5.04 6.58
C VAL A 127 -14.19 -4.45 7.22
N GLU A 128 -13.03 -4.87 6.73
CA GLU A 128 -11.75 -4.29 7.06
C GLU A 128 -11.12 -3.64 5.84
N PHE A 129 -10.76 -2.37 5.98
CA PHE A 129 -10.09 -1.58 4.96
C PHE A 129 -8.60 -1.54 5.26
N VAL A 130 -7.77 -2.01 4.34
CA VAL A 130 -6.31 -2.02 4.44
C VAL A 130 -5.74 -1.09 3.38
N PHE A 131 -5.20 0.06 3.80
CA PHE A 131 -4.62 1.01 2.87
C PHE A 131 -3.16 0.64 2.56
N CYS A 132 -2.88 0.23 1.32
CA CYS A 132 -1.56 -0.21 0.86
C CYS A 132 -0.88 0.79 -0.10
N ASN A 133 -1.59 1.85 -0.49
CA ASN A 133 -1.11 2.84 -1.44
C ASN A 133 0.16 3.56 -0.94
N ASN A 134 1.02 4.00 -1.85
CA ASN A 134 2.07 4.96 -1.51
C ASN A 134 1.45 6.32 -1.13
N GLY A 135 2.24 7.30 -0.70
CA GLY A 135 1.71 8.61 -0.31
C GLY A 135 1.22 8.65 1.14
N LEU A 136 0.59 9.77 1.51
CA LEU A 136 -0.11 9.94 2.79
C LEU A 136 -1.61 9.69 2.60
N LEU A 137 -2.28 9.22 3.65
CA LEU A 137 -3.75 9.29 3.69
C LEU A 137 -4.19 10.74 3.88
N SER A 138 -5.23 11.16 3.15
CA SER A 138 -5.76 12.51 3.28
C SER A 138 -6.46 12.70 4.63
N LYS A 139 -6.51 13.93 5.12
CA LYS A 139 -7.26 14.29 6.33
C LYS A 139 -8.72 13.84 6.26
N LYS A 140 -9.35 13.99 5.09
CA LYS A 140 -10.73 13.55 4.87
C LYS A 140 -10.91 12.04 5.03
N MET A 141 -9.92 11.24 4.62
CA MET A 141 -9.93 9.79 4.87
C MET A 141 -9.77 9.49 6.36
N LEU A 142 -8.82 10.12 7.05
CA LEU A 142 -8.61 9.95 8.49
C LEU A 142 -9.85 10.37 9.31
N ASP A 143 -10.51 11.47 8.93
CA ASP A 143 -11.77 11.91 9.52
C ASP A 143 -12.92 10.93 9.27
N HIS A 144 -12.92 10.24 8.12
CA HIS A 144 -13.88 9.17 7.85
C HIS A 144 -13.60 7.94 8.73
N VAL A 145 -12.34 7.53 8.84
CA VAL A 145 -11.89 6.44 9.72
C VAL A 145 -12.34 6.71 11.16
N GLY A 146 -12.06 7.91 11.69
CA GLY A 146 -12.43 8.27 13.06
C GLY A 146 -13.93 8.22 13.33
N ARG A 147 -14.76 8.61 12.36
CA ARG A 147 -16.24 8.59 12.48
C ARG A 147 -16.83 7.18 12.38
N ASN A 148 -16.18 6.27 11.66
CA ASN A 148 -16.72 4.96 11.31
C ASN A 148 -15.95 3.78 11.94
N SER A 149 -15.01 4.05 12.85
CA SER A 149 -14.17 3.03 13.51
C SER A 149 -14.94 2.03 14.37
N LYS A 150 -16.20 2.32 14.71
CA LYS A 150 -17.09 1.40 15.44
C LYS A 150 -17.72 0.33 14.55
N SER A 151 -17.87 0.59 13.25
CA SER A 151 -18.54 -0.32 12.30
C SER A 151 -17.57 -1.07 11.40
N HIS A 152 -16.35 -0.54 11.23
CA HIS A 152 -15.34 -1.10 10.34
C HIS A 152 -13.95 -1.02 10.97
N SER A 153 -13.09 -1.96 10.59
CA SER A 153 -11.67 -1.95 10.94
C SER A 153 -10.89 -1.23 9.84
N TYR A 154 -9.96 -0.37 10.24
CA TYR A 154 -9.11 0.39 9.32
C TYR A 154 -7.65 0.16 9.67
N LEU A 155 -6.89 -0.34 8.70
CA LEU A 155 -5.48 -0.64 8.82
C LEU A 155 -4.70 0.15 7.78
N ARG A 156 -3.47 0.53 8.15
CA ARG A 156 -2.47 1.01 7.21
C ARG A 156 -1.42 -0.06 7.03
N ALA A 157 -1.04 -0.34 5.78
CA ALA A 157 0.05 -1.25 5.45
C ALA A 157 1.07 -0.52 4.55
N ILE A 158 2.31 -0.42 5.02
CA ILE A 158 3.42 0.28 4.37
C ILE A 158 4.41 -0.75 3.85
N PHE A 159 4.37 -0.98 2.53
CA PHE A 159 5.25 -1.93 1.86
C PHE A 159 6.60 -1.30 1.54
N LEU A 160 7.69 -1.89 2.04
CA LEU A 160 9.07 -1.58 1.64
C LEU A 160 9.57 -2.62 0.63
N VAL A 161 8.79 -2.78 -0.44
CA VAL A 161 9.06 -3.73 -1.53
C VAL A 161 9.16 -2.98 -2.84
N GLY A 162 10.11 -3.37 -3.69
CA GLY A 162 10.26 -2.86 -5.05
C GLY A 162 9.66 -3.84 -6.04
N ALA A 163 8.66 -3.45 -6.82
CA ALA A 163 8.12 -4.29 -7.88
C ALA A 163 7.96 -3.49 -9.17
N GLU A 164 8.27 -4.12 -10.30
CA GLU A 164 8.10 -3.53 -11.63
C GLU A 164 7.00 -4.26 -12.38
N ARG A 165 6.06 -3.52 -12.97
CA ARG A 165 5.05 -4.07 -13.86
C ARG A 165 5.33 -3.68 -15.31
N ARG A 166 5.26 -4.66 -16.20
CA ARG A 166 5.35 -4.52 -17.66
C ARG A 166 4.08 -5.10 -18.28
N ILE A 167 3.43 -4.32 -19.13
CA ILE A 167 2.18 -4.72 -19.78
C ILE A 167 2.44 -4.79 -21.29
N SER A 168 2.11 -5.91 -21.91
CA SER A 168 1.87 -6.03 -23.35
C SER A 168 0.40 -6.32 -23.62
N THR A 169 0.04 -6.48 -24.89
CA THR A 169 -1.33 -6.72 -25.34
C THR A 169 -1.93 -8.00 -24.74
N ASP A 170 -1.11 -9.03 -24.56
CA ASP A 170 -1.49 -10.40 -24.22
C ASP A 170 -1.10 -10.80 -22.79
N ARG A 171 -0.06 -10.18 -22.21
CA ARG A 171 0.45 -10.53 -20.89
C ARG A 171 0.79 -9.32 -20.03
N CYS A 172 0.70 -9.53 -18.72
CA CYS A 172 1.20 -8.64 -17.69
C CYS A 172 2.31 -9.35 -16.93
N GLU A 173 3.54 -8.86 -17.01
CA GLU A 173 4.66 -9.36 -16.20
C GLU A 173 4.86 -8.45 -14.99
N VAL A 174 4.95 -9.05 -13.81
CA VAL A 174 5.33 -8.37 -12.58
C VAL A 174 6.61 -9.01 -12.06
N GLU A 175 7.64 -8.19 -11.92
CA GLU A 175 8.95 -8.63 -11.46
C GLU A 175 9.21 -8.02 -10.09
N TRP A 176 9.53 -8.88 -9.12
CA TRP A 176 9.95 -8.43 -7.81
C TRP A 176 11.43 -8.01 -7.85
N LYS A 177 11.70 -6.74 -7.50
CA LYS A 177 13.01 -6.08 -7.49
C LYS A 177 13.66 -6.02 -6.10
N GLY A 178 13.15 -6.76 -5.13
CA GLY A 178 13.69 -6.83 -3.76
C GLY A 178 12.87 -6.08 -2.70
N GLY A 179 13.32 -6.19 -1.45
CA GLY A 179 12.61 -5.71 -0.26
C GLY A 179 11.41 -6.60 0.11
N GLU A 180 11.29 -6.95 1.38
CA GLU A 180 10.29 -7.91 1.89
C GLU A 180 9.43 -7.34 3.04
N THR A 181 9.86 -6.23 3.64
CA THR A 181 9.22 -5.71 4.86
C THR A 181 7.89 -5.05 4.55
N VAL A 182 6.88 -5.34 5.37
CA VAL A 182 5.59 -4.67 5.36
C VAL A 182 5.27 -4.22 6.79
N TYR A 183 5.30 -2.92 7.04
CA TYR A 183 4.80 -2.39 8.32
C TYR A 183 3.28 -2.33 8.28
N TRP A 184 2.61 -2.66 9.38
CA TRP A 184 1.16 -2.52 9.47
C TRP A 184 0.74 -2.00 10.84
N GLY A 185 -0.37 -1.28 10.91
CA GLY A 185 -0.94 -0.82 12.18
C GLY A 185 -2.38 -0.35 12.01
N SER A 186 -3.09 -0.30 13.14
CA SER A 186 -4.47 0.20 13.19
C SER A 186 -4.51 1.72 13.01
N LEU A 187 -5.46 2.19 12.21
CA LEU A 187 -5.81 3.62 12.10
C LEU A 187 -6.97 4.02 13.02
N SER A 188 -7.64 3.04 13.62
CA SER A 188 -8.69 3.30 14.60
C SER A 188 -8.05 3.64 15.95
N THR A 189 -8.69 4.53 16.72
CA THR A 189 -8.29 4.96 18.08
C THR A 189 -7.71 3.82 18.91
N PRO A 190 -6.70 4.09 19.73
CA PRO A 190 -5.77 3.08 20.22
C PRO A 190 -6.53 1.93 20.87
N PRO A 191 -6.13 0.68 20.62
CA PRO A 191 -6.62 -0.41 21.44
C PRO A 191 -6.35 -0.06 22.92
N PRO A 192 -7.23 -0.44 23.86
CA PRO A 192 -7.00 -0.19 25.29
C PRO A 192 -5.57 -0.59 25.67
N ALA A 193 -4.89 0.23 26.47
CA ALA A 193 -3.46 0.09 26.76
C ALA A 193 -3.08 -1.38 27.02
N GLY A 194 -2.24 -1.95 26.14
CA GLY A 194 -1.76 -3.33 26.20
C GLY A 194 -2.49 -4.36 25.34
N ALA A 195 -3.59 -4.01 24.66
CA ALA A 195 -4.26 -4.92 23.74
C ALA A 195 -3.64 -4.86 22.33
N HIS A 196 -2.78 -5.83 22.00
CA HIS A 196 -2.43 -6.10 20.61
C HIS A 196 -3.58 -6.85 19.95
N ILE A 197 -4.42 -6.15 19.18
CA ILE A 197 -5.39 -6.82 18.30
C ILE A 197 -4.68 -7.08 16.97
N GLN A 198 -4.03 -8.23 16.87
CA GLN A 198 -3.56 -8.72 15.57
C GLN A 198 -4.79 -9.06 14.72
N PRO A 199 -4.91 -8.52 13.50
CA PRO A 199 -5.97 -8.92 12.58
C PRO A 199 -5.94 -10.43 12.41
N GLU A 200 -7.09 -11.08 12.44
CA GLU A 200 -7.17 -12.55 12.36
C GLU A 200 -6.46 -13.08 11.10
N TRP A 201 -6.59 -12.38 9.97
CA TRP A 201 -5.86 -12.75 8.75
C TRP A 201 -4.34 -12.66 8.88
N LEU A 202 -3.83 -11.81 9.79
CA LEU A 202 -2.41 -11.66 10.12
C LEU A 202 -1.90 -12.76 11.06
N SER A 203 -2.72 -13.22 12.03
CA SER A 203 -2.29 -14.27 12.97
C SER A 203 -2.11 -15.63 12.29
N PHE A 204 -2.87 -15.88 11.23
CA PHE A 204 -2.64 -17.05 10.37
C PHE A 204 -1.28 -16.98 9.63
N LEU A 205 -0.74 -15.78 9.34
CA LEU A 205 0.56 -15.64 8.66
C LEU A 205 1.74 -16.05 9.57
N ASP A 206 1.65 -15.76 10.88
CA ASP A 206 2.76 -16.02 11.82
C ASP A 206 2.87 -17.51 12.21
N SER A 207 1.74 -18.23 12.22
CA SER A 207 1.66 -19.62 12.69
C SER A 207 2.45 -20.63 11.84
N GLU A 208 2.69 -20.33 10.55
CA GLU A 208 3.47 -21.20 9.66
C GLU A 208 4.99 -21.11 9.88
N SER A 209 5.47 -19.98 10.42
CA SER A 209 6.91 -19.75 10.60
C SER A 209 7.53 -20.63 11.68
N GLN A 210 6.73 -21.21 12.57
CA GLN A 210 7.20 -21.96 13.74
C GLN A 210 7.13 -23.48 13.61
N GLN A 211 6.49 -24.03 12.56
CA GLN A 211 6.20 -25.47 12.47
C GLN A 211 6.99 -26.29 11.43
N THR A 212 7.90 -25.70 10.63
CA THR A 212 8.60 -26.43 9.57
C THR A 212 10.11 -26.57 9.81
N THR A 213 10.50 -27.59 10.60
CA THR A 213 11.92 -27.99 10.76
C THR A 213 12.35 -29.21 9.95
N THR A 214 11.51 -29.87 9.15
CA THR A 214 11.93 -31.19 8.58
C THR A 214 11.60 -31.55 7.13
N THR A 215 11.02 -30.70 6.27
CA THR A 215 11.00 -31.01 4.81
C THR A 215 11.11 -29.74 3.94
N ALA A 216 12.04 -29.75 3.00
CA ALA A 216 12.62 -28.58 2.35
C ALA A 216 11.86 -28.00 1.14
N VAL A 217 10.54 -28.19 0.99
CA VAL A 217 9.85 -27.78 -0.26
C VAL A 217 8.53 -26.99 -0.09
N SER A 218 7.98 -26.83 1.12
CA SER A 218 6.81 -25.94 1.29
C SER A 218 7.22 -24.57 1.81
N ARG A 219 7.69 -23.68 0.93
CA ARG A 219 7.78 -22.24 1.25
C ARG A 219 6.47 -21.60 0.80
N SER A 220 5.56 -21.38 1.74
CA SER A 220 4.28 -20.72 1.48
C SER A 220 4.50 -19.31 0.91
N ALA A 221 3.50 -18.77 0.23
CA ALA A 221 3.51 -17.45 -0.41
C ALA A 221 3.90 -16.26 0.46
N LEU A 222 3.82 -16.44 1.79
CA LEU A 222 4.20 -15.49 2.82
C LEU A 222 5.67 -15.61 3.23
N ALA A 223 6.40 -16.60 2.71
CA ALA A 223 7.82 -16.82 2.96
C ALA A 223 8.70 -15.63 2.53
N TYR A 224 8.12 -14.61 1.90
CA TYR A 224 8.86 -13.52 1.31
C TYR A 224 8.30 -12.11 1.58
N LEU A 225 7.17 -11.97 2.30
CA LEU A 225 6.74 -10.70 2.88
C LEU A 225 6.79 -10.78 4.41
N LYS A 226 7.62 -9.94 5.04
CA LYS A 226 7.80 -9.88 6.49
C LYS A 226 6.92 -8.79 7.09
N TRP A 227 5.81 -9.20 7.67
CA TRP A 227 4.85 -8.30 8.29
C TRP A 227 5.33 -7.90 9.69
N GLN A 228 5.38 -6.60 9.96
CA GLN A 228 5.83 -6.03 11.23
C GLN A 228 4.77 -5.07 11.76
N HIS A 229 4.29 -5.32 12.97
CA HIS A 229 3.32 -4.41 13.60
C HIS A 229 4.03 -3.13 14.07
N GLU A 230 3.44 -1.99 13.73
CA GLU A 230 3.86 -0.67 14.17
C GLU A 230 2.67 0.06 14.81
N PRO A 231 2.68 0.28 16.14
CA PRO A 231 1.63 1.03 16.84
C PRO A 231 1.42 2.44 16.28
N ASN A 232 2.51 3.12 15.89
CA ASN A 232 2.46 4.45 15.28
C ASN A 232 2.71 4.35 13.77
N ILE A 233 1.85 3.62 13.06
CA ILE A 233 2.02 3.35 11.62
C ILE A 233 2.06 4.63 10.77
N LEU A 234 1.43 5.70 11.25
CA LEU A 234 1.42 7.02 10.63
C LEU A 234 2.79 7.71 10.65
N ARG A 235 3.66 7.37 11.61
CA ARG A 235 5.07 7.78 11.65
C ARG A 235 5.87 7.12 10.52
N ILE A 236 5.69 5.81 10.33
CA ILE A 236 6.34 5.05 9.24
C ILE A 236 5.84 5.53 7.87
N GLU A 237 4.54 5.80 7.73
CA GLU A 237 3.97 6.37 6.51
C GLU A 237 4.68 7.66 6.09
N ARG A 238 4.84 8.60 7.02
CA ARG A 238 5.51 9.89 6.79
C ARG A 238 6.98 9.74 6.48
N ALA A 239 7.69 8.84 7.17
CA ALA A 239 9.10 8.56 6.86
C ALA A 239 9.28 7.99 5.44
N LYS A 240 8.40 7.08 5.02
CA LYS A 240 8.38 6.57 3.64
C LYS A 240 8.01 7.66 2.63
N PHE A 241 7.02 8.51 2.94
CA PHE A 241 6.67 9.65 2.10
C PHE A 241 7.86 10.58 1.90
N PHE A 242 8.50 11.01 3.00
CA PHE A 242 9.69 11.85 2.97
C PHE A 242 10.78 11.22 2.11
N THR A 243 11.08 9.94 2.31
CA THR A 243 12.10 9.22 1.52
C THR A 243 11.81 9.27 0.02
N ASN A 244 10.58 8.93 -0.38
CA ASN A 244 10.17 8.94 -1.78
C ASN A 244 10.19 10.36 -2.37
N PHE A 245 9.69 11.34 -1.61
CA PHE A 245 9.66 12.74 -2.01
C PHE A 245 11.07 13.31 -2.19
N MET A 246 11.97 13.08 -1.22
CA MET A 246 13.36 13.55 -1.27
C MET A 246 14.10 12.99 -2.48
N LEU A 247 14.00 11.69 -2.73
CA LEU A 247 14.65 11.07 -3.90
C LEU A 247 14.11 11.66 -5.21
N ALA A 248 12.79 11.83 -5.33
CA ALA A 248 12.18 12.41 -6.53
C ALA A 248 12.49 13.90 -6.72
N ALA A 249 12.56 14.66 -5.63
CA ALA A 249 12.91 16.08 -5.65
C ALA A 249 14.37 16.31 -6.08
N LEU A 250 15.30 15.49 -5.58
CA LEU A 250 16.73 15.57 -5.93
C LEU A 250 17.01 15.15 -7.39
N THR A 251 16.34 14.11 -7.88
CA THR A 251 16.60 13.58 -9.22
C THR A 251 15.84 14.32 -10.32
N GLY A 252 14.67 14.89 -10.02
CA GLY A 252 13.76 15.44 -11.02
C GLY A 252 13.11 14.32 -11.87
N PRO A 253 12.76 14.59 -13.14
CA PRO A 253 12.24 13.57 -14.06
C PRO A 253 13.31 12.58 -14.55
N ARG A 254 14.58 12.72 -14.14
CA ARG A 254 15.69 11.87 -14.58
C ARG A 254 15.62 10.50 -13.91
N VAL A 255 15.79 9.44 -14.71
CA VAL A 255 15.88 8.05 -14.24
C VAL A 255 17.30 7.79 -13.77
N GLU A 256 17.46 7.68 -12.45
CA GLU A 256 18.75 7.44 -11.80
C GLU A 256 18.56 6.39 -10.70
N LYS A 257 19.64 5.67 -10.35
CA LYS A 257 19.66 4.73 -9.23
C LYS A 257 19.58 5.47 -7.90
N ASN A 258 18.84 4.94 -6.94
CA ASN A 258 18.63 5.59 -5.63
C ASN A 258 19.93 5.97 -4.92
N ARG A 259 20.97 5.13 -5.01
CA ARG A 259 22.29 5.47 -4.45
C ARG A 259 22.87 6.77 -5.01
N ARG A 260 22.87 6.91 -6.34
CA ARG A 260 23.43 8.08 -7.02
C ARG A 260 22.63 9.33 -6.77
N ILE A 261 21.29 9.22 -6.67
CA ILE A 261 20.42 10.33 -6.27
C ILE A 261 20.83 10.89 -4.90
N LEU A 262 21.10 10.01 -3.93
CA LEU A 262 21.49 10.47 -2.59
C LEU A 262 22.85 11.18 -2.61
N GLU A 263 23.78 10.69 -3.42
CA GLU A 263 25.12 11.26 -3.63
C GLU A 263 25.10 12.67 -4.27
N THR A 264 24.00 13.09 -4.91
CA THR A 264 23.89 14.45 -5.48
C THR A 264 23.60 15.55 -4.46
N SER A 265 23.47 15.21 -3.17
CA SER A 265 23.16 16.15 -2.10
C SER A 265 24.13 15.99 -0.93
N THR A 266 24.35 17.05 -0.16
CA THR A 266 25.14 16.95 1.08
C THR A 266 24.26 16.47 2.24
N ILE A 267 24.89 15.95 3.30
CA ILE A 267 24.17 15.51 4.49
C ILE A 267 23.52 16.68 5.22
N GLU A 268 24.14 17.87 5.20
CA GLU A 268 23.61 19.09 5.80
C GLU A 268 22.32 19.52 5.11
N PHE A 269 22.29 19.49 3.77
CA PHE A 269 21.08 19.78 3.02
C PHE A 269 19.95 18.81 3.38
N ARG A 270 20.24 17.50 3.41
CA ARG A 270 19.24 16.48 3.77
C ARG A 270 18.72 16.64 5.20
N ARG A 271 19.62 16.94 6.14
CA ARG A 271 19.27 17.21 7.54
C ARG A 271 18.37 18.43 7.67
N ALA A 272 18.70 19.53 6.98
CA ALA A 272 17.85 20.72 6.94
C ALA A 272 16.45 20.40 6.41
N GLN A 273 16.32 19.62 5.32
CA GLN A 273 15.00 19.20 4.83
C GLN A 273 14.27 18.29 5.83
N ALA A 274 14.97 17.32 6.43
CA ALA A 274 14.39 16.43 7.43
C ALA A 274 13.86 17.20 8.65
N GLU A 275 14.55 18.24 9.11
CA GLU A 275 14.09 19.12 10.18
C GLU A 275 12.82 19.88 9.81
N GLN A 276 12.74 20.41 8.57
CA GLN A 276 11.52 21.10 8.11
C GLN A 276 10.32 20.14 8.04
N PHE A 277 10.51 18.91 7.54
CA PHE A 277 9.46 17.90 7.47
C PHE A 277 9.05 17.38 8.86
N ALA A 278 10.01 17.16 9.76
CA ALA A 278 9.72 16.79 11.15
C ALA A 278 8.86 17.87 11.83
N LYS A 279 9.17 19.16 11.59
CA LYS A 279 8.39 20.30 12.09
C LYS A 279 7.00 20.40 11.44
N LEU A 280 6.86 20.07 10.16
CA LEU A 280 5.56 20.05 9.47
C LEU A 280 4.62 19.00 10.08
N TRP A 281 5.17 17.87 10.52
CA TRP A 281 4.45 16.75 11.12
C TRP A 281 4.66 16.63 12.63
N ASP A 282 4.74 17.78 13.29
CA ASP A 282 4.81 17.81 14.75
C ASP A 282 3.60 17.06 15.34
N GLY A 283 3.83 16.19 16.32
CA GLY A 283 2.82 15.29 16.89
C GLY A 283 2.83 13.84 16.38
N PHE A 284 3.67 13.48 15.41
CA PHE A 284 3.87 12.08 14.97
C PHE A 284 5.15 11.43 15.52
N GLU A 285 5.79 12.04 16.52
CA GLU A 285 7.07 11.58 17.10
C GLU A 285 8.19 11.43 16.05
N LEU A 286 8.15 12.27 15.02
CA LEU A 286 9.15 12.29 13.96
C LEU A 286 10.32 13.20 14.35
N THR A 287 11.53 12.63 14.35
CA THR A 287 12.77 13.39 14.46
C THR A 287 13.47 13.43 13.11
N SER A 288 14.32 14.45 12.90
CA SER A 288 15.15 14.52 11.69
C SER A 288 16.07 13.30 11.57
N ASP A 289 16.63 12.82 12.67
CA ASP A 289 17.46 11.61 12.69
C ASP A 289 16.68 10.37 12.26
N PHE A 290 15.44 10.19 12.73
CA PHE A 290 14.59 9.07 12.31
C PHE A 290 14.27 9.12 10.81
N LEU A 291 13.99 10.30 10.27
CA LEU A 291 13.75 10.47 8.83
C LEU A 291 15.01 10.16 8.00
N LEU A 292 16.17 10.60 8.46
CA LEU A 292 17.45 10.35 7.80
C LEU A 292 17.86 8.88 7.88
N GLU A 293 17.63 8.21 9.01
CA GLU A 293 17.85 6.77 9.18
C GLU A 293 16.99 5.98 8.20
N ASN A 294 15.70 6.29 8.11
CA ASN A 294 14.78 5.65 7.16
C ASN A 294 15.19 5.89 5.70
N LEU A 295 15.60 7.11 5.34
CA LEU A 295 16.12 7.44 4.02
C LEU A 295 17.37 6.62 3.70
N GLY A 296 18.34 6.58 4.62
CA GLY A 296 19.58 5.83 4.48
C GLY A 296 19.35 4.32 4.34
N ALA A 297 18.53 3.74 5.22
CA ALA A 297 18.17 2.33 5.19
C ALA A 297 17.45 1.95 3.88
N THR A 298 16.51 2.78 3.43
CA THR A 298 15.79 2.55 2.17
C THR A 298 16.73 2.61 0.98
N VAL A 299 17.61 3.62 0.90
CA VAL A 299 18.58 3.74 -0.19
C VAL A 299 19.60 2.61 -0.15
N ALA A 300 20.03 2.13 1.02
CA ALA A 300 20.92 0.97 1.13
C ALA A 300 20.25 -0.29 0.56
N ALA A 301 19.01 -0.56 0.97
CA ALA A 301 18.24 -1.73 0.53
C ALA A 301 17.84 -1.69 -0.96
N THR A 302 17.69 -0.49 -1.53
CA THR A 302 17.22 -0.28 -2.91
C THR A 302 18.23 0.45 -3.78
N SER A 303 19.51 0.36 -3.43
CA SER A 303 20.61 1.15 -4.00
C SER A 303 20.65 1.12 -5.53
N GLU A 304 20.46 -0.07 -6.11
CA GLU A 304 20.49 -0.32 -7.55
C GLU A 304 19.13 -0.13 -8.25
N ASN A 305 18.06 0.12 -7.49
CA ASN A 305 16.74 0.38 -8.05
C ASN A 305 16.63 1.82 -8.55
N HIS A 306 15.86 2.00 -9.62
CA HIS A 306 15.49 3.31 -10.10
C HIS A 306 14.33 3.87 -9.27
N ASN A 307 14.34 5.19 -9.05
CA ASN A 307 13.22 5.88 -8.42
C ASN A 307 11.93 5.68 -9.24
N SER A 308 10.86 5.22 -8.58
CA SER A 308 9.61 4.87 -9.26
C SER A 308 8.87 6.06 -9.83
N LEU A 309 8.98 7.26 -9.22
CA LEU A 309 8.37 8.49 -9.72
C LEU A 309 9.06 8.95 -11.00
N SER A 310 10.38 8.86 -11.06
CA SER A 310 11.15 9.18 -12.28
C SER A 310 10.85 8.23 -13.43
N LEU A 311 10.70 6.92 -13.15
CA LEU A 311 10.29 5.94 -14.16
C LEU A 311 8.89 6.24 -14.73
N GLN A 312 7.96 6.73 -13.90
CA GLN A 312 6.64 7.16 -14.37
C GLN A 312 6.74 8.43 -15.23
N ALA A 313 7.61 9.36 -14.87
CA ALA A 313 7.82 10.60 -15.61
C ALA A 313 8.30 10.34 -17.05
N VAL A 314 9.27 9.44 -17.23
CA VAL A 314 9.75 9.03 -18.57
C VAL A 314 8.67 8.33 -19.38
N ARG A 315 7.68 7.73 -18.72
CA ARG A 315 6.48 7.15 -19.36
C ARG A 315 5.39 8.18 -19.63
N GLY A 316 5.68 9.48 -19.46
CA GLY A 316 4.77 10.59 -19.74
C GLY A 316 3.79 10.92 -18.61
N SER A 317 3.94 10.34 -17.41
CA SER A 317 3.09 10.68 -16.26
C SER A 317 3.89 11.32 -15.13
N SER A 318 3.52 12.57 -14.81
CA SER A 318 4.01 13.29 -13.64
C SER A 318 2.93 13.41 -12.55
N GLU A 319 1.81 12.68 -12.67
CA GLU A 319 0.62 12.85 -11.82
C GLU A 319 0.92 12.54 -10.37
N THR A 320 1.60 11.43 -10.10
CA THR A 320 2.01 11.05 -8.74
C THR A 320 2.89 12.13 -8.09
N MET A 321 3.84 12.72 -8.84
CA MET A 321 4.69 13.77 -8.29
C MET A 321 3.91 15.07 -8.04
N LYS A 322 3.01 15.46 -8.97
CA LYS A 322 2.08 16.59 -8.76
C LYS A 322 1.28 16.37 -7.47
N HIS A 323 0.77 15.16 -7.26
CA HIS A 323 0.01 14.80 -6.08
C HIS A 323 0.86 14.86 -4.79
N PHE A 324 2.09 14.37 -4.81
CA PHE A 324 3.00 14.48 -3.66
C PHE A 324 3.27 15.93 -3.28
N ILE A 325 3.52 16.79 -4.27
CA ILE A 325 3.71 18.22 -4.02
C ILE A 325 2.44 18.85 -3.43
N GLN A 326 1.26 18.52 -3.99
CA GLN A 326 -0.02 19.00 -3.48
C GLN A 326 -0.25 18.59 -2.02
N ILE A 327 0.12 17.37 -1.62
CA ILE A 327 0.04 16.92 -0.22
C ILE A 327 0.84 17.87 0.68
N VAL A 328 2.12 18.12 0.37
CA VAL A 328 2.97 18.96 1.22
C VAL A 328 2.45 20.40 1.26
N GLU A 329 2.03 20.96 0.12
CA GLU A 329 1.45 22.30 0.08
C GLU A 329 0.15 22.42 0.88
N SER A 330 -0.72 21.41 0.79
CA SER A 330 -1.95 21.34 1.59
C SER A 330 -1.64 21.27 3.08
N GLU A 331 -0.68 20.44 3.50
CA GLU A 331 -0.31 20.35 4.92
C GLU A 331 0.32 21.64 5.45
N ILE A 332 1.16 22.32 4.67
CA ILE A 332 1.71 23.63 5.06
C ILE A 332 0.57 24.62 5.28
N LYS A 333 -0.38 24.69 4.33
CA LYS A 333 -1.51 25.62 4.36
C LYS A 333 -2.48 25.32 5.51
N GLU A 334 -2.85 24.05 5.69
CA GLU A 334 -3.78 23.64 6.73
C GLU A 334 -3.22 23.89 8.13
N ASN A 335 -1.90 23.74 8.31
CA ASN A 335 -1.22 24.01 9.57
C ASN A 335 -0.76 25.48 9.72
N ARG A 336 -1.00 26.34 8.72
CA ARG A 336 -0.57 27.76 8.69
C ARG A 336 0.94 27.93 8.88
N MET A 337 1.72 27.05 8.26
CA MET A 337 3.17 26.95 8.45
C MET A 337 4.00 27.68 7.39
N GLU A 338 3.38 28.43 6.48
CA GLU A 338 4.04 29.10 5.34
C GLU A 338 5.20 29.99 5.80
N ASN A 339 4.97 30.78 6.86
CA ASN A 339 5.97 31.69 7.42
C ASN A 339 6.96 30.99 8.37
N HIS A 340 6.66 29.75 8.77
CA HIS A 340 7.46 28.98 9.74
C HIS A 340 8.37 27.95 9.08
N LEU A 341 8.16 27.67 7.79
CA LEU A 341 8.90 26.70 6.98
C LEU A 341 9.37 27.30 5.63
N PRO A 342 10.01 28.49 5.60
CA PRO A 342 10.37 29.14 4.34
C PRO A 342 11.30 28.29 3.47
N GLY A 343 12.22 27.53 4.09
CA GLY A 343 13.11 26.62 3.38
C GLY A 343 12.37 25.46 2.69
N LEU A 344 11.31 24.94 3.31
CA LEU A 344 10.48 23.90 2.69
C LEU A 344 9.66 24.46 1.52
N CYS A 345 9.09 25.66 1.67
CA CYS A 345 8.39 26.35 0.59
C CYS A 345 9.30 26.59 -0.63
N GLU A 346 10.56 26.99 -0.40
CA GLU A 346 11.55 27.14 -1.46
C GLU A 346 11.93 25.80 -2.09
N PHE A 347 12.13 24.76 -1.28
CA PHE A 347 12.42 23.41 -1.76
C PHE A 347 11.30 22.87 -2.65
N ILE A 348 10.04 23.06 -2.28
CA ILE A 348 8.88 22.69 -3.10
C ILE A 348 8.86 23.48 -4.42
N ARG A 349 9.12 24.79 -4.39
CA ARG A 349 9.17 25.61 -5.61
C ARG A 349 10.26 25.13 -6.57
N SER A 350 11.45 24.85 -6.06
CA SER A 350 12.56 24.29 -6.83
C SER A 350 12.21 22.93 -7.40
N THR A 351 11.53 22.09 -6.62
CA THR A 351 11.03 20.79 -7.07
C THR A 351 10.02 20.92 -8.21
N LYS A 352 9.03 21.82 -8.09
CA LYS A 352 8.07 22.11 -9.17
C LYS A 352 8.78 22.54 -10.45
N LYS A 353 9.77 23.43 -10.34
CA LYS A 353 10.56 23.89 -11.49
C LYS A 353 11.31 22.72 -12.16
N ALA A 354 12.00 21.89 -11.37
CA ALA A 354 12.75 20.74 -11.88
C ALA A 354 11.86 19.73 -12.61
N TRP A 355 10.60 19.61 -12.19
CA TRP A 355 9.61 18.71 -12.78
C TRP A 355 8.75 19.35 -13.89
N GLY A 356 9.00 20.61 -14.27
CA GLY A 356 8.20 21.31 -15.29
C GLY A 356 6.74 21.52 -14.86
N LEU A 357 6.49 21.69 -13.56
CA LEU A 357 5.15 21.81 -12.97
C LEU A 357 4.76 23.24 -12.64
N MET A 358 5.63 24.21 -12.94
CA MET A 358 5.28 25.62 -12.88
C MET A 358 4.75 26.05 -14.24
N ASN A 359 3.58 26.68 -14.24
CA ASN A 359 3.14 27.45 -15.40
C ASN A 359 3.95 28.75 -15.35
N ASP A 360 4.87 28.94 -16.29
CA ASP A 360 5.47 30.26 -16.52
C ASP A 360 4.34 31.19 -16.98
N LYS A 361 3.76 31.91 -16.03
CA LYS A 361 2.76 32.96 -16.27
C LYS A 361 3.32 34.31 -15.88
#